data_AF-A2DJ34-F1
#
_entry.id   AF-A2DJ34-F1
#
_cell.length_a   1.000
_cell.length_b   1.000
_cell.length_c   1.000
_cell.angle_alpha   90.00
_cell.angle_beta   90.00
_cell.angle_gamma   90.00
#
_symmetry.space_group_name_H-M   'P 1'
#
loop_
_entity.id
_entity.type
_entity.pdbx_description
1 polymer ?
#
loop_
_entity_poly.entity_id
_entity_poly.type
_entity_poly.pdbx_seq_one_letter_code
_entity_poly.pdbx_strand_id
1 'polypeptide(L)'
;MPVNNQEYFVLLSFFFDFKNGAIQYSRNDIKVLHSECNFNNNTRTDRGGSVYFECNSSFVQNKICSLSSQTTVTGSEGGHHSFSNSKDSSKLNFFYYSSICLCGNEKSVKTISLFNGNISVRSTNISQCTAYAVSGYGLHPLTDTTVSFCTIENTTCKPDHIVLGHYQYKPHFVSFCNILNNKQSTTEFGMIYCNIVITIENCSIFGNEGPSGFRLFSIDFGYSFTVKNSYVQSSPSIPNGITTENIKAEEKYLTLSHLSTSKCEALIPIVNNDDNKIIKEEDDTFNPEYVKFIQSLFVPLSSPNITST
;
A
#
# COMPACT_ATOMS: atom_id res chain seq x y z
N MET A 1 -13.29 32.31 -15.83
CA MET A 1 -12.98 32.38 -14.38
C MET A 1 -11.94 31.32 -14.10
N PRO A 2 -10.83 31.59 -13.40
CA PRO A 2 -9.86 30.54 -13.09
C PRO A 2 -10.47 29.62 -12.03
N VAL A 3 -10.78 28.39 -12.44
CA VAL A 3 -11.21 27.30 -11.57
C VAL A 3 -9.94 26.79 -10.91
N ASN A 4 -9.66 27.23 -9.68
CA ASN A 4 -8.41 26.91 -8.99
C ASN A 4 -8.39 25.41 -8.60
N ASN A 5 -7.98 24.55 -9.53
CA ASN A 5 -7.46 23.22 -9.25
C ASN A 5 -6.13 23.40 -8.51
N GLN A 6 -6.17 23.32 -7.17
CA GLN A 6 -4.96 23.50 -6.37
C GLN A 6 -4.15 22.20 -6.37
N GLU A 7 -2.92 22.26 -6.86
CA GLU A 7 -2.03 21.11 -6.91
C GLU A 7 -1.02 21.21 -5.76
N TYR A 8 -0.97 20.17 -4.93
CA TYR A 8 -0.10 20.08 -3.76
C TYR A 8 0.92 18.97 -3.97
N PHE A 9 2.19 19.34 -3.79
CA PHE A 9 3.32 18.43 -3.89
C PHE A 9 4.02 18.41 -2.54
N VAL A 10 3.99 17.25 -1.88
CA VAL A 10 4.77 16.99 -0.66
C VAL A 10 5.94 16.12 -1.08
N LEU A 11 7.14 16.70 -1.09
CA LEU A 11 8.35 16.08 -1.59
C LEU A 11 9.39 15.99 -0.48
N LEU A 12 10.16 14.90 -0.42
CA LEU A 12 11.34 14.76 0.44
C LEU A 12 11.08 15.11 1.92
N SER A 13 9.88 14.77 2.41
CA SER A 13 9.39 15.20 3.71
C SER A 13 9.45 14.08 4.75
N PHE A 14 9.60 14.47 6.02
CA PHE A 14 9.72 13.54 7.13
C PHE A 14 8.70 13.88 8.22
N PHE A 15 7.92 12.89 8.64
CA PHE A 15 6.86 13.04 9.63
C PHE A 15 7.05 12.03 10.75
N PHE A 16 7.35 12.52 11.95
CA PHE A 16 7.66 11.71 13.13
C PHE A 16 6.69 12.00 14.27
N ASP A 17 6.24 10.95 14.95
CA ASP A 17 5.57 11.00 16.25
C ASP A 17 4.27 11.84 16.32
N PHE A 18 3.64 12.15 15.18
CA PHE A 18 2.37 12.88 15.16
C PHE A 18 1.27 12.03 15.80
N LYS A 19 0.49 12.60 16.74
CA LYS A 19 -0.56 11.86 17.47
C LYS A 19 -1.97 11.98 16.90
N ASN A 20 -2.15 12.78 15.85
CA ASN A 20 -3.41 12.98 15.13
C ASN A 20 -3.30 12.75 13.62
N GLY A 21 -2.37 11.90 13.20
CA GLY A 21 -1.93 11.76 11.82
C GLY A 21 -1.02 12.90 11.38
N ALA A 22 -0.19 12.62 10.38
CA ALA A 22 0.77 13.58 9.85
C ALA A 22 0.14 14.50 8.81
N ILE A 23 -0.72 13.95 7.93
CA ILE A 23 -1.32 14.69 6.83
C ILE A 23 -2.80 14.36 6.72
N GLN A 24 -3.62 15.39 6.54
CA GLN A 24 -5.06 15.28 6.33
C GLN A 24 -5.51 16.16 5.16
N TYR A 25 -6.27 15.55 4.24
CA TYR A 25 -6.99 16.26 3.19
C TYR A 25 -8.48 15.91 3.22
N SER A 26 -9.31 16.95 3.27
CA SER A 26 -10.78 16.84 3.28
C SER A 26 -11.47 17.82 2.33
N ARG A 27 -10.72 18.55 1.51
CA ARG A 27 -11.23 19.56 0.57
C ARG A 27 -11.24 19.02 -0.86
N ASN A 28 -12.33 19.25 -1.57
CA ASN A 28 -12.44 18.90 -3.00
C ASN A 28 -11.57 19.82 -3.88
N ASP A 29 -11.46 19.44 -5.16
CA ASP A 29 -10.76 20.18 -6.21
C ASP A 29 -9.27 20.46 -5.93
N ILE A 30 -8.65 19.54 -5.19
CA ILE A 30 -7.20 19.49 -5.00
C ILE A 30 -6.63 18.31 -5.76
N LYS A 31 -5.37 18.39 -6.18
CA LYS A 31 -4.61 17.20 -6.60
C LYS A 31 -3.40 17.08 -5.70
N VAL A 32 -3.15 15.88 -5.21
CA VAL A 32 -2.09 15.67 -4.23
C VAL A 32 -1.13 14.61 -4.73
N LEU A 33 0.15 14.95 -4.75
CA LEU A 33 1.26 14.01 -4.92
C LEU A 33 2.12 14.04 -3.66
N HIS A 34 2.26 12.88 -3.02
CA HIS A 34 3.30 12.62 -2.02
C HIS A 34 4.40 11.83 -2.68
N SER A 35 5.63 12.35 -2.63
CA SER A 35 6.78 11.68 -3.23
C SER A 35 7.99 11.72 -2.29
N GLU A 36 8.64 10.58 -2.09
CA GLU A 36 9.88 10.48 -1.30
C GLU A 36 9.67 10.93 0.16
N CYS A 37 8.50 10.59 0.72
CA CYS A 37 8.11 10.95 2.07
C CYS A 37 8.32 9.80 3.04
N ASN A 38 8.67 10.15 4.28
CA ASN A 38 8.91 9.21 5.36
C ASN A 38 7.94 9.49 6.51
N PHE A 39 7.29 8.45 6.99
CA PHE A 39 6.34 8.49 8.09
C PHE A 39 6.78 7.50 9.16
N ASN A 40 6.97 7.97 10.39
CA ASN A 40 7.45 7.11 11.45
C ASN A 40 6.70 7.37 12.75
N ASN A 41 6.17 6.31 13.33
CA ASN A 41 5.51 6.31 14.63
C ASN A 41 4.34 7.33 14.75
N ASN A 42 3.69 7.62 13.63
CA ASN A 42 2.51 8.46 13.62
C ASN A 42 1.30 7.64 14.05
N THR A 43 0.44 8.27 14.84
CA THR A 43 -0.79 7.67 15.32
C THR A 43 -1.98 8.56 15.03
N ARG A 44 -3.16 7.96 14.89
CA ARG A 44 -4.43 8.69 14.81
C ARG A 44 -5.54 7.89 15.50
N THR A 45 -6.45 8.58 16.17
CA THR A 45 -7.64 7.97 16.81
C THR A 45 -8.80 7.75 15.84
N ASP A 46 -8.53 7.82 14.54
CA ASP A 46 -9.46 7.65 13.43
C ASP A 46 -8.67 7.11 12.22
N ARG A 47 -9.27 7.04 11.03
CA ARG A 47 -8.68 6.48 9.82
C ARG A 47 -7.40 7.19 9.38
N GLY A 48 -6.44 6.44 8.84
CA GLY A 48 -5.23 6.99 8.23
C GLY A 48 -4.19 7.40 9.26
N GLY A 49 -3.56 6.42 9.93
CA GLY A 49 -2.63 6.66 11.04
C GLY A 49 -1.52 7.67 10.71
N SER A 50 -1.02 7.68 9.47
CA SER A 50 -0.14 8.72 8.94
C SER A 50 -0.85 9.66 7.98
N VAL A 51 -1.58 9.11 7.01
CA VAL A 51 -2.23 9.91 5.95
C VAL A 51 -3.71 9.61 5.87
N TYR A 52 -4.51 10.67 5.96
CA TYR A 52 -5.94 10.63 5.69
C TYR A 52 -6.26 11.48 4.46
N PHE A 53 -6.94 10.88 3.49
CA PHE A 53 -7.43 11.55 2.31
C PHE A 53 -8.90 11.16 2.07
N GLU A 54 -9.82 12.12 2.15
CA GLU A 54 -11.22 11.89 1.81
C GLU A 54 -11.78 13.08 1.04
N CYS A 55 -11.61 13.07 -0.28
CA CYS A 55 -11.91 14.19 -1.16
C CYS A 55 -12.40 13.67 -2.53
N ASN A 56 -13.23 14.43 -3.25
CA ASN A 56 -13.47 14.18 -4.67
C ASN A 56 -12.29 14.74 -5.49
N SER A 57 -11.17 14.04 -5.47
CA SER A 57 -9.87 14.57 -5.91
C SER A 57 -8.89 13.44 -6.16
N SER A 58 -7.83 13.72 -6.92
CA SER A 58 -6.79 12.73 -7.22
C SER A 58 -5.71 12.74 -6.15
N PHE A 59 -5.31 11.55 -5.71
CA PHE A 59 -4.24 11.34 -4.75
C PHE A 59 -3.27 10.27 -5.22
N VAL A 60 -1.98 10.61 -5.19
CA VAL A 60 -0.89 9.69 -5.53
C VAL A 60 0.11 9.66 -4.38
N GLN A 61 0.37 8.46 -3.88
CA GLN A 61 1.44 8.16 -2.93
C GLN A 61 2.55 7.44 -3.69
N ASN A 62 3.72 8.04 -3.76
CA ASN A 62 4.86 7.57 -4.52
C ASN A 62 6.11 7.54 -3.63
N LYS A 63 6.91 6.47 -3.68
CA LYS A 63 8.17 6.40 -2.91
C LYS A 63 7.98 6.72 -1.43
N ILE A 64 6.97 6.12 -0.80
CA ILE A 64 6.66 6.33 0.61
C ILE A 64 7.39 5.28 1.45
N CYS A 65 8.02 5.72 2.53
CA CYS A 65 8.46 4.86 3.62
C CYS A 65 7.57 5.08 4.84
N SER A 66 6.94 4.02 5.36
CA SER A 66 6.23 4.09 6.63
C SER A 66 6.73 3.04 7.61
N LEU A 67 7.05 3.47 8.82
CA LEU A 67 7.47 2.63 9.93
C LEU A 67 6.56 2.86 11.13
N SER A 68 5.98 1.79 11.68
CA SER A 68 5.25 1.85 12.96
C SER A 68 4.07 2.85 13.02
N SER A 69 3.53 3.22 11.87
CA SER A 69 2.30 4.03 11.80
C SER A 69 1.10 3.22 12.26
N GLN A 70 0.16 3.82 13.01
CA GLN A 70 -1.02 3.10 13.48
C GLN A 70 -2.26 3.97 13.73
N THR A 71 -3.40 3.46 13.28
CA THR A 71 -4.71 3.87 13.80
C THR A 71 -5.01 3.18 15.12
N THR A 72 -5.56 3.88 16.11
CA THR A 72 -5.82 3.34 17.46
C THR A 72 -7.30 3.08 17.77
N VAL A 73 -8.22 3.46 16.88
CA VAL A 73 -9.65 3.20 17.03
C VAL A 73 -9.99 1.75 16.69
N THR A 74 -10.82 1.12 17.52
CA THR A 74 -11.28 -0.26 17.33
C THR A 74 -12.32 -0.36 16.23
N GLY A 75 -12.19 -1.34 15.33
CA GLY A 75 -13.21 -1.68 14.32
C GLY A 75 -13.40 -0.66 13.21
N SER A 76 -12.54 0.36 13.11
CA SER A 76 -12.63 1.33 12.00
C SER A 76 -12.04 0.73 10.73
N GLU A 77 -12.63 1.04 9.57
CA GLU A 77 -12.10 0.81 8.21
C GLU A 77 -10.72 1.47 7.93
N GLY A 78 -10.10 2.03 8.96
CA GLY A 78 -8.93 2.87 8.90
C GLY A 78 -7.65 2.10 8.57
N GLY A 79 -6.93 2.63 7.58
CA GLY A 79 -5.57 2.22 7.24
C GLY A 79 -4.57 2.69 8.29
N HIS A 80 -3.76 1.78 8.84
CA HIS A 80 -2.73 2.09 9.82
C HIS A 80 -1.64 3.02 9.27
N HIS A 81 -1.26 2.88 8.01
CA HIS A 81 -0.47 3.90 7.31
C HIS A 81 -1.39 4.95 6.67
N SER A 82 -2.18 4.53 5.67
CA SER A 82 -2.98 5.47 4.87
C SER A 82 -4.41 5.01 4.64
N PHE A 83 -5.33 5.96 4.73
CA PHE A 83 -6.71 5.85 4.26
C PHE A 83 -6.92 6.85 3.14
N SER A 84 -7.40 6.40 2.00
CA SER A 84 -7.75 7.25 0.86
C SER A 84 -9.12 6.90 0.32
N ASN A 85 -9.92 7.93 0.04
CA ASN A 85 -11.21 7.81 -0.62
C ASN A 85 -11.35 8.92 -1.68
N SER A 86 -11.24 8.55 -2.95
CA SER A 86 -11.21 9.50 -4.08
C SER A 86 -12.57 9.75 -4.74
N LYS A 87 -13.68 9.34 -4.11
CA LYS A 87 -15.14 9.56 -4.37
C LYS A 87 -15.71 9.48 -5.82
N ASP A 88 -14.88 9.45 -6.87
CA ASP A 88 -15.25 9.49 -8.28
C ASP A 88 -14.27 8.63 -9.08
N SER A 89 -14.77 7.79 -9.99
CA SER A 89 -14.00 6.80 -10.75
C SER A 89 -12.94 7.40 -11.69
N SER A 90 -13.06 8.66 -12.07
CA SER A 90 -12.09 9.37 -12.92
C SER A 90 -10.86 9.86 -12.15
N LYS A 91 -10.90 9.86 -10.81
CA LYS A 91 -9.81 10.38 -9.97
C LYS A 91 -8.77 9.31 -9.71
N LEU A 92 -7.50 9.71 -9.68
CA LEU A 92 -6.41 8.79 -9.41
C LEU A 92 -6.36 8.48 -7.91
N ASN A 93 -6.16 7.22 -7.56
CA ASN A 93 -5.91 6.79 -6.19
C ASN A 93 -4.77 5.76 -6.18
N PHE A 94 -3.55 6.25 -6.36
CA PHE A 94 -2.39 5.42 -6.68
C PHE A 94 -1.43 5.26 -5.50
N PHE A 95 -0.82 4.07 -5.40
CA PHE A 95 0.15 3.74 -4.36
C PHE A 95 1.35 2.99 -4.95
N TYR A 96 2.46 3.69 -5.15
CA TYR A 96 3.59 3.21 -5.95
C TYR A 96 4.92 3.25 -5.20
N TYR A 97 5.81 2.32 -5.54
CA TYR A 97 7.23 2.34 -5.15
C TYR A 97 7.48 2.51 -3.65
N SER A 98 6.61 1.97 -2.81
CA SER A 98 6.56 2.30 -1.38
C SER A 98 6.83 1.09 -0.49
N SER A 99 7.40 1.33 0.70
CA SER A 99 7.68 0.31 1.71
C SER A 99 7.00 0.64 3.02
N ILE A 100 6.20 -0.31 3.54
CA ILE A 100 5.40 -0.16 4.75
C ILE A 100 5.77 -1.29 5.70
N CYS A 101 6.35 -0.95 6.84
CA CYS A 101 6.93 -1.92 7.77
C CYS A 101 6.44 -1.66 9.20
N LEU A 102 6.22 -2.73 9.97
CA LEU A 102 5.82 -2.70 11.38
C LEU A 102 4.60 -1.81 11.67
N CYS A 103 3.78 -1.53 10.65
CA CYS A 103 2.61 -0.68 10.81
C CYS A 103 1.46 -1.48 11.38
N GLY A 104 0.69 -0.81 12.24
CA GLY A 104 -0.59 -1.29 12.74
C GLY A 104 -0.58 -2.06 14.04
N ASN A 105 -1.76 -2.55 14.38
CA ASN A 105 -2.10 -3.20 15.64
C ASN A 105 -3.40 -4.02 15.48
N GLU A 106 -3.81 -4.72 16.53
CA GLU A 106 -5.01 -5.59 16.52
C GLU A 106 -6.34 -4.80 16.69
N LYS A 107 -6.35 -3.47 16.58
CA LYS A 107 -7.56 -2.64 16.81
C LYS A 107 -8.23 -2.17 15.52
N SER A 108 -7.47 -1.71 14.53
CA SER A 108 -8.03 -1.13 13.30
C SER A 108 -7.95 -2.10 12.13
N VAL A 109 -8.90 -1.99 11.20
CA VAL A 109 -9.22 -3.03 10.24
C VAL A 109 -8.13 -3.23 9.19
N LYS A 110 -7.36 -2.22 8.75
CA LYS A 110 -6.50 -2.34 7.55
C LYS A 110 -5.13 -1.69 7.73
N THR A 111 -4.09 -2.19 7.05
CA THR A 111 -2.79 -1.48 6.95
C THR A 111 -2.86 -0.33 5.96
N ILE A 112 -3.37 -0.61 4.75
CA ILE A 112 -3.61 0.38 3.69
C ILE A 112 -5.04 0.23 3.19
N SER A 113 -5.76 1.35 3.15
CA SER A 113 -7.14 1.44 2.67
C SER A 113 -7.23 2.34 1.46
N LEU A 114 -7.58 1.78 0.31
CA LEU A 114 -7.83 2.53 -0.93
C LEU A 114 -9.30 2.34 -1.35
N PHE A 115 -10.07 3.43 -1.29
CA PHE A 115 -11.48 3.48 -1.67
C PHE A 115 -11.71 4.38 -2.87
N ASN A 116 -12.57 3.92 -3.78
CA ASN A 116 -13.02 4.63 -4.97
C ASN A 116 -11.86 5.14 -5.87
N GLY A 117 -12.24 5.81 -6.96
CA GLY A 117 -11.27 6.23 -7.97
C GLY A 117 -10.71 5.09 -8.79
N ASN A 118 -9.75 5.47 -9.63
CA ASN A 118 -8.86 4.59 -10.35
C ASN A 118 -7.74 4.15 -9.40
N ILE A 119 -7.86 2.93 -8.88
CA ILE A 119 -6.90 2.35 -7.94
C ILE A 119 -5.84 1.58 -8.71
N SER A 120 -4.58 1.90 -8.45
CA SER A 120 -3.45 1.12 -8.94
C SER A 120 -2.36 1.08 -7.87
N VAL A 121 -1.86 -0.13 -7.63
CA VAL A 121 -0.81 -0.43 -6.66
C VAL A 121 0.34 -1.10 -7.39
N ARG A 122 1.55 -0.58 -7.22
CA ARG A 122 2.70 -1.09 -7.96
C ARG A 122 4.01 -0.97 -7.20
N SER A 123 4.83 -2.02 -7.28
CA SER A 123 6.23 -2.02 -6.81
C SER A 123 6.34 -1.66 -5.32
N THR A 124 5.53 -2.29 -4.49
CA THR A 124 5.42 -1.97 -3.07
C THR A 124 5.80 -3.16 -2.19
N ASN A 125 6.37 -2.88 -1.02
CA ASN A 125 6.62 -3.87 0.02
C ASN A 125 5.77 -3.57 1.26
N ILE A 126 5.06 -4.57 1.78
CA ILE A 126 4.41 -4.53 3.09
C ILE A 126 4.97 -5.67 3.91
N SER A 127 5.66 -5.36 5.00
CA SER A 127 6.29 -6.36 5.84
C SER A 127 6.01 -6.16 7.33
N GLN A 128 5.89 -7.27 8.07
CA GLN A 128 5.76 -7.27 9.53
C GLN A 128 4.61 -6.39 10.08
N CYS A 129 3.60 -6.13 9.26
CA CYS A 129 2.44 -5.32 9.65
C CYS A 129 1.41 -6.19 10.35
N THR A 130 0.66 -5.58 11.27
CA THR A 130 -0.44 -6.23 11.99
C THR A 130 -1.71 -5.42 11.78
N ALA A 131 -2.82 -6.08 11.47
CA ALA A 131 -4.12 -5.43 11.36
C ALA A 131 -5.24 -6.30 11.93
N TYR A 132 -6.36 -5.66 12.27
CA TYR A 132 -7.55 -6.36 12.74
C TYR A 132 -8.16 -7.25 11.65
N ALA A 133 -8.24 -6.78 10.40
CA ALA A 133 -8.86 -7.51 9.29
C ALA A 133 -7.99 -7.72 8.03
N VAL A 134 -7.25 -6.69 7.59
CA VAL A 134 -6.50 -6.66 6.33
C VAL A 134 -5.08 -6.15 6.51
N SER A 135 -4.12 -7.05 6.71
CA SER A 135 -2.73 -6.68 7.03
C SER A 135 -1.92 -6.14 5.84
N GLY A 136 -2.40 -6.36 4.61
CA GLY A 136 -1.86 -5.77 3.38
C GLY A 136 -2.74 -4.64 2.84
N TYR A 137 -3.44 -4.89 1.73
CA TYR A 137 -4.30 -3.91 1.05
C TYR A 137 -5.77 -4.26 1.18
N GLY A 138 -6.60 -3.30 1.61
CA GLY A 138 -8.04 -3.33 1.42
C GLY A 138 -8.45 -2.39 0.29
N LEU A 139 -8.91 -2.96 -0.83
CA LEU A 139 -9.18 -2.24 -2.08
C LEU A 139 -10.68 -2.24 -2.40
N HIS A 140 -11.26 -1.05 -2.60
CA HIS A 140 -12.69 -0.84 -2.89
C HIS A 140 -12.86 0.09 -4.11
N PRO A 141 -12.48 -0.32 -5.33
CA PRO A 141 -12.48 0.57 -6.49
C PRO A 141 -13.86 0.75 -7.14
N LEU A 142 -13.95 1.78 -7.99
CA LEU A 142 -15.07 1.98 -8.92
C LEU A 142 -14.71 1.62 -10.38
N THR A 143 -13.45 1.26 -10.62
CA THR A 143 -12.89 0.89 -11.92
C THR A 143 -12.09 -0.40 -11.80
N ASP A 144 -11.68 -0.93 -12.95
CA ASP A 144 -10.71 -2.02 -12.99
C ASP A 144 -9.45 -1.64 -12.21
N THR A 145 -8.91 -2.58 -11.43
CA THR A 145 -7.82 -2.32 -10.48
C THR A 145 -6.65 -3.26 -10.72
N THR A 146 -5.45 -2.72 -10.59
CA THR A 146 -4.20 -3.47 -10.77
C THR A 146 -3.35 -3.43 -9.51
N VAL A 147 -2.84 -4.60 -9.11
CA VAL A 147 -1.81 -4.77 -8.08
C VAL A 147 -0.66 -5.51 -8.74
N SER A 148 0.52 -4.89 -8.83
CA SER A 148 1.64 -5.51 -9.57
C SER A 148 3.00 -5.29 -8.95
N PHE A 149 3.89 -6.29 -9.08
CA PHE A 149 5.26 -6.20 -8.57
C PHE A 149 5.33 -5.94 -7.06
N CYS A 150 4.35 -6.41 -6.29
CA CYS A 150 4.27 -6.16 -4.85
C CYS A 150 4.80 -7.34 -4.03
N THR A 151 5.28 -7.07 -2.83
CA THR A 151 5.56 -8.10 -1.81
C THR A 151 4.75 -7.81 -0.56
N ILE A 152 4.06 -8.81 -0.05
CA ILE A 152 3.37 -8.77 1.24
C ILE A 152 3.90 -9.95 2.05
N GLU A 153 4.68 -9.67 3.09
CA GLU A 153 5.42 -10.70 3.81
C GLU A 153 5.36 -10.56 5.33
N ASN A 154 5.37 -11.70 6.02
CA ASN A 154 5.45 -11.74 7.49
C ASN A 154 4.39 -10.88 8.19
N THR A 155 3.25 -10.64 7.54
CA THR A 155 2.17 -9.86 8.13
C THR A 155 1.24 -10.75 8.95
N THR A 156 0.53 -10.16 9.91
CA THR A 156 -0.39 -10.89 10.79
C THR A 156 -1.77 -10.24 10.81
N CYS A 157 -2.82 -11.03 10.61
CA CYS A 157 -4.21 -10.59 10.75
C CYS A 157 -4.83 -11.20 12.01
N LYS A 158 -5.44 -10.37 12.87
CA LYS A 158 -6.09 -10.81 14.11
C LYS A 158 -7.24 -9.90 14.53
N PRO A 159 -8.46 -10.41 14.75
CA PRO A 159 -8.94 -11.77 14.59
C PRO A 159 -9.37 -12.07 13.14
N ASP A 160 -9.55 -11.05 12.33
CA ASP A 160 -10.29 -11.15 11.08
C ASP A 160 -9.31 -11.36 9.89
N HIS A 161 -9.34 -12.56 9.33
CA HIS A 161 -9.52 -12.77 7.90
C HIS A 161 -8.38 -12.67 6.85
N ILE A 162 -7.84 -11.51 6.43
CA ILE A 162 -7.30 -11.40 5.03
C ILE A 162 -5.94 -10.67 4.96
N VAL A 163 -5.02 -11.10 4.11
CA VAL A 163 -3.82 -10.32 3.75
C VAL A 163 -4.13 -9.35 2.61
N LEU A 164 -4.92 -9.79 1.64
CA LEU A 164 -5.33 -9.02 0.47
C LEU A 164 -6.85 -9.07 0.26
N GLY A 165 -7.53 -7.96 0.56
CA GLY A 165 -9.00 -7.85 0.46
C GLY A 165 -9.42 -7.03 -0.76
N HIS A 166 -10.17 -7.66 -1.65
CA HIS A 166 -10.65 -7.06 -2.89
C HIS A 166 -12.18 -6.96 -2.90
N TYR A 167 -12.69 -5.74 -2.96
CA TYR A 167 -14.10 -5.45 -2.73
C TYR A 167 -14.75 -4.66 -3.87
N GLN A 168 -15.99 -5.03 -4.22
CA GLN A 168 -16.95 -4.27 -5.04
C GLN A 168 -16.69 -4.05 -6.56
N TYR A 169 -17.81 -4.14 -7.31
CA TYR A 169 -18.18 -3.66 -8.66
C TYR A 169 -17.33 -3.95 -9.90
N LYS A 170 -16.00 -4.07 -9.82
CA LYS A 170 -15.15 -4.15 -11.03
C LYS A 170 -14.06 -5.22 -10.94
N PRO A 171 -13.58 -5.75 -12.09
CA PRO A 171 -12.54 -6.77 -12.11
C PRO A 171 -11.21 -6.30 -11.53
N HIS A 172 -10.53 -7.19 -10.82
CA HIS A 172 -9.20 -6.94 -10.28
C HIS A 172 -8.16 -7.87 -10.90
N PHE A 173 -6.95 -7.33 -11.09
CA PHE A 173 -5.81 -8.06 -11.59
C PHE A 173 -4.63 -7.93 -10.64
N VAL A 174 -4.15 -9.06 -10.15
CA VAL A 174 -2.95 -9.16 -9.31
C VAL A 174 -1.88 -9.90 -10.09
N SER A 175 -0.71 -9.30 -10.28
CA SER A 175 0.35 -9.95 -11.06
C SER A 175 1.76 -9.70 -10.58
N PHE A 176 2.63 -10.69 -10.77
CA PHE A 176 4.05 -10.57 -10.39
C PHE A 176 4.24 -10.19 -8.92
N CYS A 177 3.41 -10.74 -8.02
CA CYS A 177 3.46 -10.43 -6.60
C CYS A 177 3.97 -11.61 -5.77
N ASN A 178 4.61 -11.30 -4.64
CA ASN A 178 4.99 -12.24 -3.59
C ASN A 178 4.03 -12.07 -2.40
N ILE A 179 3.39 -13.15 -1.95
CA ILE A 179 2.54 -13.19 -0.75
C ILE A 179 3.08 -14.30 0.16
N LEU A 180 3.93 -13.91 1.11
CA LEU A 180 4.86 -14.84 1.76
C LEU A 180 4.73 -14.84 3.28
N ASN A 181 4.77 -16.02 3.90
CA ASN A 181 4.96 -16.15 5.35
C ASN A 181 3.95 -15.35 6.21
N ASN A 182 2.76 -15.09 5.69
CA ASN A 182 1.75 -14.34 6.42
C ASN A 182 0.96 -15.25 7.35
N LYS A 183 0.40 -14.68 8.41
CA LYS A 183 -0.34 -15.40 9.44
C LYS A 183 -1.76 -14.89 9.56
N GLN A 184 -2.70 -15.81 9.63
CA GLN A 184 -4.10 -15.54 9.94
C GLN A 184 -4.48 -16.27 11.24
N SER A 185 -5.24 -15.64 12.13
CA SER A 185 -5.63 -16.26 13.40
C SER A 185 -6.99 -16.98 13.39
N THR A 186 -7.76 -16.88 12.31
CA THR A 186 -9.09 -17.49 12.15
C THR A 186 -9.23 -18.19 10.80
N THR A 187 -10.39 -18.81 10.53
CA THR A 187 -10.69 -19.52 9.28
C THR A 187 -11.87 -18.96 8.50
N GLU A 188 -12.45 -17.85 8.95
CA GLU A 188 -13.72 -17.34 8.41
C GLU A 188 -13.61 -16.92 6.94
N PHE A 189 -12.53 -16.25 6.56
CA PHE A 189 -12.19 -16.02 5.14
C PHE A 189 -10.82 -16.63 4.82
N GLY A 190 -10.51 -16.73 3.53
CA GLY A 190 -9.19 -17.09 3.06
C GLY A 190 -8.25 -15.90 3.08
N MET A 191 -6.95 -16.18 3.12
CA MET A 191 -5.90 -15.16 3.17
C MET A 191 -5.98 -14.15 2.01
N ILE A 192 -6.47 -14.58 0.86
CA ILE A 192 -6.84 -13.72 -0.24
C ILE A 192 -8.35 -13.89 -0.43
N TYR A 193 -9.07 -12.79 -0.19
CA TYR A 193 -10.52 -12.76 -0.24
C TYR A 193 -10.97 -11.78 -1.31
N CYS A 194 -11.98 -12.19 -2.07
CA CYS A 194 -12.64 -11.34 -3.04
C CYS A 194 -14.14 -11.56 -3.08
N ASN A 195 -14.89 -10.48 -3.30
CA ASN A 195 -16.32 -10.52 -3.64
C ASN A 195 -16.59 -9.91 -5.03
N ILE A 196 -15.70 -10.22 -5.97
CA ILE A 196 -15.65 -9.71 -7.34
C ILE A 196 -14.93 -10.70 -8.25
N VAL A 197 -14.91 -10.39 -9.56
CA VAL A 197 -14.03 -11.08 -10.51
C VAL A 197 -12.56 -10.72 -10.23
N ILE A 198 -11.73 -11.71 -9.96
CA ILE A 198 -10.28 -11.53 -9.77
C ILE A 198 -9.47 -12.51 -10.60
N THR A 199 -8.37 -12.03 -11.16
CA THR A 199 -7.32 -12.88 -11.73
C THR A 199 -6.00 -12.61 -11.00
N ILE A 200 -5.39 -13.68 -10.51
CA ILE A 200 -4.04 -13.70 -9.94
C ILE A 200 -3.13 -14.43 -10.94
N GLU A 201 -2.07 -13.77 -11.39
CA GLU A 201 -1.21 -14.30 -12.44
C GLU A 201 0.27 -14.07 -12.15
N ASN A 202 1.13 -15.06 -12.45
CA ASN A 202 2.59 -14.95 -12.28
C ASN A 202 2.99 -14.55 -10.85
N CYS A 203 2.29 -15.04 -9.83
CA CYS A 203 2.55 -14.73 -8.43
C CYS A 203 3.26 -15.87 -7.70
N SER A 204 3.86 -15.55 -6.55
CA SER A 204 4.37 -16.51 -5.57
C SER A 204 3.57 -16.41 -4.27
N ILE A 205 3.00 -17.51 -3.80
CA ILE A 205 2.14 -17.55 -2.62
C ILE A 205 2.58 -18.73 -1.72
N PHE A 206 3.49 -18.47 -0.76
CA PHE A 206 4.12 -19.53 0.07
C PHE A 206 4.30 -19.19 1.54
N GLY A 207 4.48 -20.24 2.35
CA GLY A 207 4.75 -20.13 3.79
C GLY A 207 3.62 -19.50 4.61
N ASN A 208 2.47 -19.25 3.99
CA ASN A 208 1.32 -18.67 4.64
C ASN A 208 0.64 -19.70 5.54
N GLU A 209 0.33 -19.31 6.76
CA GLU A 209 -0.20 -20.21 7.78
C GLU A 209 -1.44 -19.64 8.47
N GLY A 210 -2.25 -20.55 8.99
CA GLY A 210 -3.42 -20.23 9.79
C GLY A 210 -3.88 -21.44 10.61
N PRO A 211 -4.94 -21.29 11.43
CA PRO A 211 -5.49 -22.38 12.22
C PRO A 211 -6.04 -23.54 11.37
N SER A 212 -6.40 -24.65 12.02
CA SER A 212 -7.01 -25.80 11.35
C SER A 212 -8.24 -25.40 10.53
N GLY A 213 -8.25 -25.75 9.24
CA GLY A 213 -9.27 -25.32 8.28
C GLY A 213 -8.91 -24.06 7.48
N PHE A 214 -7.68 -23.56 7.64
CA PHE A 214 -7.09 -22.47 6.86
C PHE A 214 -7.24 -22.68 5.35
N ARG A 215 -7.46 -21.57 4.63
CA ARG A 215 -7.60 -21.53 3.18
C ARG A 215 -6.80 -20.35 2.65
N LEU A 216 -6.07 -20.57 1.55
CA LEU A 216 -5.38 -19.47 0.87
C LEU A 216 -6.38 -18.53 0.17
N PHE A 217 -7.43 -19.09 -0.41
CA PHE A 217 -8.36 -18.37 -1.26
C PHE A 217 -9.78 -18.51 -0.73
N SER A 218 -10.56 -17.43 -0.86
CA SER A 218 -12.00 -17.43 -0.60
C SER A 218 -12.69 -16.46 -1.54
N ILE A 219 -13.91 -16.82 -1.92
CA ILE A 219 -14.73 -16.05 -2.85
C ILE A 219 -16.20 -16.07 -2.40
N ASP A 220 -16.89 -14.95 -2.53
CA ASP A 220 -18.35 -14.88 -2.36
C ASP A 220 -19.10 -15.52 -3.54
N PHE A 221 -20.36 -15.91 -3.31
CA PHE A 221 -21.19 -16.54 -4.33
C PHE A 221 -21.47 -15.61 -5.52
N GLY A 222 -21.36 -16.14 -6.75
CA GLY A 222 -21.68 -15.42 -7.99
C GLY A 222 -20.51 -14.67 -8.63
N TYR A 223 -19.31 -14.76 -8.06
CA TYR A 223 -18.08 -14.18 -8.61
C TYR A 223 -17.15 -15.25 -9.19
N SER A 224 -16.06 -14.83 -9.84
CA SER A 224 -15.02 -15.74 -10.33
C SER A 224 -13.63 -15.38 -9.81
N PHE A 225 -12.86 -16.41 -9.49
CA PHE A 225 -11.48 -16.26 -9.01
C PHE A 225 -10.61 -17.19 -9.84
N THR A 226 -9.69 -16.61 -10.59
CA THR A 226 -8.72 -17.37 -11.38
C THR A 226 -7.32 -17.17 -10.81
N VAL A 227 -6.59 -18.27 -10.59
CA VAL A 227 -5.15 -18.24 -10.32
C VAL A 227 -4.44 -18.94 -11.47
N LYS A 228 -3.50 -18.27 -12.12
CA LYS A 228 -2.79 -18.88 -13.25
C LYS A 228 -1.30 -18.58 -13.28
N ASN A 229 -0.52 -19.45 -13.92
CA ASN A 229 0.93 -19.28 -14.14
C ASN A 229 1.70 -18.94 -12.84
N SER A 230 1.22 -19.41 -11.69
CA SER A 230 1.68 -18.99 -10.38
C SER A 230 2.30 -20.14 -9.60
N TYR A 231 3.15 -19.79 -8.65
CA TYR A 231 3.71 -20.71 -7.68
C TYR A 231 2.87 -20.57 -6.41
N VAL A 232 2.24 -21.65 -5.95
CA VAL A 232 1.33 -21.64 -4.80
C VAL A 232 1.66 -22.80 -3.89
N GLN A 233 1.80 -22.56 -2.58
CA GLN A 233 2.02 -23.61 -1.61
C GLN A 233 0.96 -24.70 -1.73
N SER A 234 1.36 -25.93 -1.44
CA SER A 234 0.48 -27.08 -1.33
C SER A 234 -0.58 -26.81 -0.25
N SER A 235 -1.71 -26.25 -0.62
CA SER A 235 -2.84 -26.00 0.27
C SER A 235 -3.69 -27.27 0.39
N PRO A 236 -4.32 -27.53 1.55
CA PRO A 236 -5.51 -28.37 1.58
C PRO A 236 -6.52 -27.81 0.57
N SER A 237 -6.97 -28.67 -0.35
CA SER A 237 -7.98 -28.48 -1.41
C SER A 237 -8.34 -27.03 -1.77
N ILE A 238 -7.95 -26.59 -2.98
CA ILE A 238 -8.48 -25.35 -3.58
C ILE A 238 -10.03 -25.40 -3.54
N PRO A 239 -10.70 -24.41 -2.91
CA PRO A 239 -12.16 -24.44 -2.78
C PRO A 239 -12.89 -24.48 -4.12
N ASN A 240 -14.08 -25.09 -4.14
CA ASN A 240 -14.99 -25.02 -5.29
C ASN A 240 -15.26 -23.54 -5.66
N GLY A 241 -15.15 -23.21 -6.95
CA GLY A 241 -15.33 -21.84 -7.45
C GLY A 241 -14.03 -21.09 -7.76
N ILE A 242 -12.87 -21.64 -7.39
CA ILE A 242 -11.57 -21.12 -7.80
C ILE A 242 -11.07 -21.90 -9.03
N THR A 243 -10.84 -21.21 -10.14
CA THR A 243 -10.22 -21.78 -11.34
C THR A 243 -8.71 -21.69 -11.23
N THR A 244 -8.01 -22.79 -11.53
CA THR A 244 -6.54 -22.81 -11.55
C THR A 244 -6.00 -23.28 -12.90
N GLU A 245 -4.92 -22.64 -13.36
CA GLU A 245 -4.27 -22.96 -14.63
C GLU A 245 -2.74 -22.86 -14.48
N ASN A 246 -1.98 -23.89 -14.86
CA ASN A 246 -0.51 -23.89 -14.81
C ASN A 246 0.07 -23.51 -13.43
N ILE A 247 -0.54 -24.00 -12.34
CA ILE A 247 -0.04 -23.78 -10.98
C ILE A 247 1.07 -24.77 -10.64
N LYS A 248 2.15 -24.27 -10.04
CA LYS A 248 3.27 -25.08 -9.55
C LYS A 248 3.31 -25.06 -8.02
N ALA A 249 3.35 -26.24 -7.42
CA ALA A 249 3.49 -26.42 -5.98
C ALA A 249 4.97 -26.44 -5.54
N GLU A 250 5.75 -25.46 -6.01
CA GLU A 250 7.19 -25.35 -5.77
C GLU A 250 7.48 -23.99 -5.15
N GLU A 251 8.22 -23.99 -4.04
CA GLU A 251 8.64 -22.76 -3.39
C GLU A 251 9.55 -21.97 -4.34
N LYS A 252 9.05 -20.85 -4.85
CA LYS A 252 9.81 -19.94 -5.70
C LYS A 252 9.45 -18.51 -5.38
N TYR A 253 10.44 -17.75 -4.95
CA TYR A 253 10.31 -16.32 -4.74
C TYR A 253 10.56 -15.58 -6.04
N LEU A 254 9.68 -14.64 -6.39
CA LEU A 254 9.93 -13.75 -7.50
C LEU A 254 10.99 -12.74 -7.06
N THR A 255 12.06 -12.61 -7.85
CA THR A 255 13.01 -11.51 -7.68
C THR A 255 12.34 -10.23 -8.18
N LEU A 256 11.80 -9.45 -7.26
CA LEU A 256 11.18 -8.16 -7.55
C LEU A 256 12.17 -7.06 -7.13
N SER A 257 12.46 -6.14 -8.03
CA SER A 257 13.19 -4.92 -7.68
C SER A 257 12.23 -3.97 -6.99
N HIS A 258 12.33 -3.91 -5.66
CA HIS A 258 11.65 -2.88 -4.88
C HIS A 258 12.56 -1.66 -4.79
N LEU A 259 12.00 -0.46 -5.02
CA LEU A 259 12.67 0.77 -4.60
C LEU A 259 12.64 0.81 -3.09
N SER A 260 13.66 0.22 -2.47
CA SER A 260 13.88 0.37 -1.04
C SER A 260 14.36 1.78 -0.79
N THR A 261 13.47 2.64 -0.30
CA THR A 261 13.92 3.90 0.28
C THR A 261 14.76 3.53 1.49
N SER A 262 16.04 3.89 1.48
CA SER A 262 17.09 3.54 2.46
C SER A 262 16.77 3.76 3.94
N LYS A 263 15.61 4.33 4.26
CA LYS A 263 15.11 4.60 5.62
C LYS A 263 14.09 3.59 6.14
N CYS A 264 13.50 2.75 5.28
CA CYS A 264 12.65 1.63 5.71
C CYS A 264 13.45 0.33 5.91
N GLU A 265 14.66 0.25 5.33
CA GLU A 265 15.67 -0.78 5.64
C GLU A 265 16.52 -0.46 6.89
N ALA A 266 16.44 0.77 7.43
CA ALA A 266 17.33 1.30 8.47
C ALA A 266 17.16 0.68 9.88
N LEU A 267 16.65 -0.55 9.98
CA LEU A 267 16.65 -1.34 11.22
C LEU A 267 17.25 -2.75 11.07
N ILE A 268 18.03 -3.01 10.02
CA ILE A 268 19.09 -4.01 10.10
C ILE A 268 20.41 -3.25 10.26
N PRO A 269 21.09 -3.28 11.42
CA PRO A 269 22.49 -2.90 11.43
C PRO A 269 23.21 -3.86 10.49
N ILE A 270 23.72 -3.35 9.37
CA ILE A 270 24.67 -4.09 8.55
C ILE A 270 25.90 -4.27 9.42
N VAL A 271 25.97 -5.41 10.11
CA VAL A 271 27.21 -5.91 10.68
C VAL A 271 28.07 -6.26 9.47
N ASN A 272 29.05 -5.41 9.21
CA ASN A 272 30.01 -5.61 8.16
C ASN A 272 30.91 -6.79 8.57
N ASN A 273 30.64 -7.97 8.04
CA ASN A 273 31.60 -9.07 8.01
C ASN A 273 31.87 -9.37 6.54
N ASP A 274 32.97 -8.77 6.08
CA ASP A 274 33.84 -9.08 4.94
C ASP A 274 33.28 -9.78 3.69
N ASP A 275 33.59 -9.13 2.57
CA ASP A 275 33.78 -9.67 1.22
C ASP A 275 32.61 -10.41 0.56
N ASN A 276 31.79 -9.67 -0.18
CA ASN A 276 31.35 -10.09 -1.51
C ASN A 276 30.88 -8.89 -2.37
N LYS A 277 31.42 -8.81 -3.59
CA LYS A 277 31.15 -7.76 -4.59
C LYS A 277 29.67 -7.67 -4.93
N ILE A 278 29.05 -6.54 -4.59
CA ILE A 278 27.77 -6.11 -5.16
C ILE A 278 28.06 -5.43 -6.51
N ILE A 279 27.48 -5.94 -7.58
CA ILE A 279 27.37 -5.21 -8.84
C ILE A 279 26.34 -4.09 -8.60
N LYS A 280 26.82 -2.87 -8.43
CA LYS A 280 25.99 -1.66 -8.45
C LYS A 280 25.69 -1.33 -9.91
N GLU A 281 24.44 -1.05 -10.25
CA GLU A 281 24.15 -0.21 -11.41
C GLU A 281 24.47 1.24 -11.02
N GLU A 282 25.43 1.82 -11.74
CA GLU A 282 25.73 3.24 -11.74
C GLU A 282 24.65 3.99 -12.54
N ASP A 283 24.23 5.12 -11.97
CA ASP A 283 23.65 6.31 -12.61
C ASP A 283 22.40 6.18 -13.49
N ASP A 284 21.28 6.65 -12.94
CA ASP A 284 20.55 7.74 -13.60
C ASP A 284 20.92 9.04 -12.88
N THR A 285 21.88 9.75 -13.49
CA THR A 285 22.27 11.10 -13.10
C THR A 285 21.04 11.98 -12.87
N PHE A 286 20.82 12.34 -11.61
CA PHE A 286 19.94 13.40 -11.20
C PHE A 286 20.39 14.70 -11.89
N ASN A 287 19.59 15.20 -12.83
CA ASN A 287 19.90 16.43 -13.56
C ASN A 287 19.97 17.63 -12.57
N PRO A 288 21.14 18.26 -12.35
CA PRO A 288 21.30 19.39 -11.43
C PRO A 288 20.53 20.64 -11.85
N GLU A 289 20.04 20.74 -13.10
CA GLU A 289 19.22 21.87 -13.54
C GLU A 289 17.86 21.93 -12.84
N TYR A 290 17.31 20.79 -12.37
CA TYR A 290 16.08 20.78 -11.58
C TYR A 290 16.28 21.31 -10.14
N VAL A 291 17.49 21.26 -9.59
CA VAL A 291 17.79 21.80 -8.24
C VAL A 291 17.90 23.32 -8.26
N LYS A 292 18.46 23.89 -9.33
CA LYS A 292 18.58 25.36 -9.45
C LYS A 292 17.24 26.06 -9.61
N PHE A 293 16.21 25.39 -10.15
CA PHE A 293 14.85 25.95 -10.21
C PHE A 293 14.13 25.94 -8.84
N ILE A 294 14.54 25.05 -7.92
CA ILE A 294 13.86 24.82 -6.63
C ILE A 294 14.37 25.75 -5.52
N GLN A 295 15.59 26.27 -5.59
CA GLN A 295 16.08 27.26 -4.61
C GLN A 295 15.54 28.68 -4.86
N SER A 296 15.01 29.01 -6.04
CA SER A 296 14.51 30.35 -6.37
C SER A 296 13.02 30.60 -6.08
N LEU A 297 12.28 29.60 -5.56
CA LEU A 297 10.84 29.72 -5.28
C LEU A 297 10.47 29.90 -3.80
N PHE A 298 11.48 30.00 -2.91
CA PHE A 298 11.30 30.39 -1.52
C PHE A 298 11.92 31.77 -1.25
N VAL A 299 11.28 32.81 -1.79
CA VAL A 299 11.37 34.16 -1.21
C VAL A 299 9.95 34.51 -0.73
N PRO A 300 9.74 34.77 0.57
CA PRO A 300 8.49 35.35 1.01
C PRO A 300 8.43 36.77 0.44
N LEU A 301 7.50 37.03 -0.49
CA LEU A 301 7.13 38.41 -0.80
C LEU A 301 6.41 38.98 0.42
N SER A 302 7.20 39.59 1.31
CA SER A 302 6.71 40.67 2.14
C SER A 302 6.41 41.84 1.21
N SER A 303 5.15 42.28 1.17
CA SER A 303 4.78 43.50 0.46
C SER A 303 5.34 44.70 1.22
N PRO A 304 6.17 45.56 0.60
CA PRO A 304 6.49 46.85 1.18
C PRO A 304 5.24 47.75 1.08
N ASN A 305 4.72 48.19 2.22
CA ASN A 305 3.84 49.34 2.27
C ASN A 305 4.64 50.57 1.85
N ILE A 306 4.46 51.02 0.61
CA ILE A 306 4.81 52.37 0.19
C ILE A 306 3.52 53.18 0.18
N THR A 307 3.51 54.20 1.02
CA THR A 307 2.50 55.25 1.13
C THR A 307 2.50 56.17 -0.09
N SER A 308 1.31 56.57 -0.56
CA SER A 308 1.09 57.85 -1.23
C SER A 308 -0.40 58.25 -1.22
N THR A 309 -0.76 59.21 -0.37
CA THR A 309 -1.33 60.52 -0.73
C THR A 309 -1.13 61.45 0.44
#